data_AF-A0A963GU09-F1
#
_entry.id   AF-A0A963GU09-F1
#
_cell.length_a   1.000
_cell.length_b   1.000
_cell.length_c   1.000
_cell.angle_alpha   90.00
_cell.angle_beta   90.00
_cell.angle_gamma   90.00
#
_symmetry.space_group_name_H-M   'P 1'
#
loop_
_entity.id
_entity.type
_entity.pdbx_description
1 polymer ?
#
loop_
_entity_poly.entity_id
_entity_poly.type
_entity_poly.pdbx_seq_one_letter_code
_entity_poly.pdbx_strand_id
1 'polypeptide(L)'
;MSVIWPKWLPMLPLAGVLPVNAGEAVSVCYNYGCPAQAEVIYADEQLAQVQTLLAAARTAADERQALSLAVGWLLGWAGQQTPVSADRGGNTADNGVEGRMDCIDHSTTTTRLLRLLEARGWLRFHRVLEPVSRVRYLFQVHYSAQIEETGAVEPAVDSAAQAKRANAEVEAARYVVDSWFRDNGQPAVVIALQDWFAGRDDHDRGDDELRPTTAVHGRGQDQTIER
;
A
#
# COMPACT_ATOMS: atom_id res chain seq x y z
N MET A 1 49.87 -45.06 44.88
CA MET A 1 50.18 -44.08 43.82
C MET A 1 48.94 -43.88 42.98
N SER A 2 48.57 -42.61 42.76
CA SER A 2 47.66 -42.08 41.75
C SER A 2 46.14 -42.34 41.88
N VAL A 3 45.44 -41.34 42.42
CA VAL A 3 43.99 -41.12 42.25
C VAL A 3 43.79 -40.37 40.93
N ILE A 4 42.98 -40.92 40.02
CA ILE A 4 42.68 -40.33 38.71
C ILE A 4 41.33 -39.62 38.82
N TRP A 5 41.33 -38.29 38.78
CA TRP A 5 40.12 -37.49 38.64
C TRP A 5 39.72 -37.38 37.16
N PRO A 6 38.46 -37.64 36.78
CA PRO A 6 37.98 -37.29 35.45
C PRO A 6 37.97 -35.76 35.30
N LYS A 7 38.60 -35.25 34.24
CA LYS A 7 38.51 -33.84 33.85
C LYS A 7 37.18 -33.61 33.14
N TRP A 8 36.27 -32.89 33.79
CA TRP A 8 35.03 -32.44 33.19
C TRP A 8 35.38 -31.18 32.41
N LEU A 9 35.33 -31.25 31.08
CA LEU A 9 35.43 -30.06 30.23
C LEU A 9 34.04 -29.41 30.23
N PRO A 10 33.85 -28.20 30.79
CA PRO A 10 32.57 -27.51 30.64
C PRO A 10 32.42 -27.12 29.16
N MET A 11 31.49 -27.79 28.49
CA MET A 11 31.02 -27.41 27.16
C MET A 11 30.22 -26.11 27.33
N LEU A 12 30.83 -24.96 27.02
CA LEU A 12 30.11 -23.70 26.93
C LEU A 12 29.08 -23.81 25.80
N PRO A 13 27.78 -23.56 26.07
CA PRO A 13 26.79 -23.48 25.02
C PRO A 13 27.09 -22.25 24.15
N LEU A 14 27.35 -22.48 22.87
CA LEU A 14 27.43 -21.44 21.86
C LEU A 14 26.00 -20.92 21.67
N ALA A 15 25.65 -19.83 22.34
CA ALA A 15 24.38 -19.14 22.14
C ALA A 15 24.38 -18.55 20.72
N GLY A 16 23.69 -19.22 19.80
CA GLY A 16 23.45 -18.71 18.45
C GLY A 16 22.58 -17.47 18.53
N VAL A 17 23.13 -16.32 18.14
CA VAL A 17 22.34 -15.12 17.89
C VAL A 17 21.60 -15.35 16.58
N LEU A 18 20.34 -15.75 16.65
CA LEU A 18 19.48 -15.74 15.47
C LEU A 18 19.36 -14.27 15.02
N PRO A 19 19.57 -13.95 13.73
CA PRO A 19 19.30 -12.61 13.25
C PRO A 19 17.81 -12.34 13.47
N VAL A 20 17.50 -11.40 14.36
CA VAL A 20 16.17 -10.79 14.38
C VAL A 20 16.06 -10.07 13.06
N ASN A 21 15.25 -10.59 12.14
CA ASN A 21 14.85 -9.82 10.97
C ASN A 21 14.02 -8.65 11.50
N ALA A 22 14.66 -7.48 11.59
CA ALA A 22 14.01 -6.24 11.97
C ALA A 22 13.21 -5.74 10.76
N GLY A 23 11.89 -5.97 10.77
CA GLY A 23 10.99 -5.52 9.71
C GLY A 23 9.62 -6.17 9.78
N GLU A 24 8.69 -5.66 8.98
CA GLU A 24 7.34 -6.19 8.86
C GLU A 24 7.20 -6.99 7.56
N ALA A 25 6.63 -8.20 7.63
CA ALA A 25 6.30 -8.99 6.45
C ALA A 25 4.88 -8.66 5.95
N VAL A 26 4.73 -8.34 4.67
CA VAL A 26 3.43 -8.27 4.00
C VAL A 26 3.45 -9.10 2.73
N SER A 27 2.40 -9.91 2.53
CA SER A 27 2.24 -10.68 1.30
C SER A 27 1.70 -9.82 0.15
N VAL A 28 2.37 -9.86 -0.99
CA VAL A 28 2.02 -9.17 -2.23
C VAL A 28 1.50 -10.18 -3.26
N CYS A 29 0.37 -9.86 -3.90
CA CYS A 29 -0.24 -10.64 -4.98
C CYS A 29 0.30 -10.22 -6.35
N TYR A 30 0.45 -11.18 -7.27
CA TYR A 30 0.77 -10.89 -8.67
C TYR A 30 0.35 -12.04 -9.61
N ASN A 31 0.54 -11.83 -10.92
CA ASN A 31 0.20 -12.71 -12.03
C ASN A 31 -1.31 -12.87 -12.32
N TYR A 32 -2.08 -11.80 -12.09
CA TYR A 32 -3.50 -11.64 -12.41
C TYR A 32 -4.44 -12.53 -11.59
N GLY A 33 -5.22 -11.92 -10.69
CA GLY A 33 -6.16 -12.62 -9.82
C GLY A 33 -5.53 -13.29 -8.59
N CYS A 34 -4.33 -12.85 -8.19
CA CYS A 34 -3.54 -13.33 -7.06
C CYS A 34 -3.21 -14.85 -7.03
N PRO A 35 -2.87 -15.52 -8.15
CA PRO A 35 -2.42 -16.91 -8.12
C PRO A 35 -1.02 -17.06 -7.53
N ALA A 36 -0.18 -16.00 -7.62
CA ALA A 36 1.15 -15.97 -7.04
C ALA A 36 1.21 -14.93 -5.91
N GLN A 37 1.94 -15.27 -4.85
CA GLN A 37 2.15 -14.42 -3.70
C GLN A 37 3.61 -14.50 -3.24
N ALA A 38 4.18 -13.36 -2.85
CA ALA A 38 5.51 -13.28 -2.26
C ALA A 38 5.47 -12.45 -0.97
N GLU A 39 6.24 -12.85 0.04
CA GLU A 39 6.44 -12.04 1.24
C GLU A 39 7.48 -10.96 0.98
N VAL A 40 7.12 -9.72 1.30
CA VAL A 40 8.00 -8.55 1.25
C VAL A 40 8.31 -8.14 2.68
N ILE A 41 9.59 -8.00 3.01
CA ILE A 41 10.02 -7.50 4.31
C ILE A 41 10.27 -6.01 4.20
N TYR A 42 9.51 -5.21 4.94
CA TYR A 42 9.71 -3.78 5.06
C TYR A 42 10.61 -3.49 6.26
N ALA A 43 11.82 -3.00 5.97
CA ALA A 43 12.80 -2.66 7.00
C ALA A 43 12.32 -1.50 7.89
N ASP A 44 12.80 -1.45 9.12
CA ASP A 44 12.41 -0.40 10.07
C ASP A 44 12.72 1.01 9.53
N GLU A 45 13.81 1.20 8.77
CA GLU A 45 14.10 2.52 8.18
C GLU A 45 13.12 2.91 7.07
N GLN A 46 12.60 1.94 6.31
CA GLN A 46 11.57 2.17 5.29
C GLN A 46 10.25 2.56 5.97
N LEU A 47 9.87 1.83 7.01
CA LEU A 47 8.66 2.06 7.78
C LEU A 47 8.71 3.41 8.54
N ALA A 48 9.87 3.80 9.07
CA ALA A 48 10.06 5.12 9.68
C ALA A 48 9.88 6.28 8.69
N GLN A 49 10.28 6.10 7.42
CA GLN A 49 10.03 7.10 6.36
C GLN A 49 8.53 7.27 6.09
N VAL A 50 7.79 6.16 5.99
CA VAL A 50 6.33 6.18 5.81
C VAL A 50 5.63 6.82 7.01
N GLN A 51 6.05 6.47 8.24
CA GLN A 51 5.52 7.08 9.46
C GLN A 51 5.73 8.59 9.47
N THR A 52 6.93 9.05 9.12
CA THR A 52 7.26 10.48 9.07
C THR A 52 6.39 11.23 8.06
N LEU A 53 6.19 10.64 6.87
CA LEU A 53 5.33 11.19 5.83
C LEU A 53 3.88 11.33 6.32
N LEU A 54 3.30 10.28 6.90
CA LEU A 54 1.91 10.30 7.39
C LEU A 54 1.73 11.20 8.63
N ALA A 55 2.73 11.29 9.50
CA ALA A 55 2.71 12.17 10.68
C ALA A 55 2.69 13.66 10.31
N ALA A 56 3.17 14.03 9.12
CA ALA A 56 3.15 15.41 8.65
C ALA A 56 1.75 15.93 8.26
N ALA A 57 0.80 15.02 7.97
CA ALA A 57 -0.57 15.40 7.61
C ALA A 57 -1.25 16.23 8.73
N ARG A 58 -2.04 17.24 8.38
CA ARG A 58 -2.82 18.02 9.36
C ARG A 58 -4.31 17.92 9.13
N THR A 59 -4.69 17.45 7.96
CA THR A 59 -6.06 17.27 7.52
C THR A 59 -6.23 15.91 6.83
N ALA A 60 -7.48 15.48 6.64
CA ALA A 60 -7.79 14.30 5.85
C ALA A 60 -7.28 14.43 4.40
N ALA A 61 -7.36 15.63 3.81
CA ALA A 61 -6.79 15.87 2.48
C ALA A 61 -5.27 15.64 2.45
N ASP A 62 -4.53 16.15 3.44
CA ASP A 62 -3.09 15.91 3.54
C ASP A 62 -2.77 14.42 3.69
N GLU A 63 -3.55 13.69 4.50
CA GLU A 63 -3.36 12.25 4.69
C GLU A 63 -3.61 11.47 3.40
N ARG A 64 -4.60 11.85 2.59
CA ARG A 64 -4.83 11.25 1.26
C ARG A 64 -3.65 11.48 0.31
N GLN A 65 -3.05 12.67 0.32
CA GLN A 65 -1.85 12.97 -0.46
C GLN A 65 -0.64 12.18 0.03
N ALA A 66 -0.46 12.07 1.35
CA ALA A 66 0.57 11.25 1.96
C ALA A 66 0.40 9.76 1.64
N LEU A 67 -0.84 9.24 1.65
CA LEU A 67 -1.17 7.85 1.30
C LEU A 67 -0.86 7.54 -0.17
N SER A 68 -1.12 8.48 -1.08
CA SER A 68 -0.74 8.35 -2.50
C SER A 68 0.75 8.04 -2.65
N LEU A 69 1.61 8.81 -1.97
CA LEU A 69 3.06 8.60 -1.96
C LEU A 69 3.48 7.34 -1.20
N ALA A 70 2.95 7.13 0.00
CA ALA A 70 3.32 6.01 0.85
C ALA A 70 3.06 4.65 0.18
N VAL A 71 1.90 4.49 -0.48
CA VAL A 71 1.59 3.27 -1.24
C VAL A 71 2.57 3.09 -2.40
N GLY A 72 2.92 4.17 -3.10
CA GLY A 72 3.96 4.13 -4.14
C GLY A 72 5.30 3.65 -3.59
N TRP A 73 5.78 4.19 -2.46
CA TRP A 73 7.03 3.75 -1.85
C TRP A 73 7.00 2.28 -1.43
N LEU A 74 5.91 1.84 -0.77
CA LEU A 74 5.74 0.47 -0.32
C LEU A 74 5.71 -0.53 -1.49
N LEU A 75 5.04 -0.18 -2.60
CA LEU A 75 5.04 -1.01 -3.81
C LEU A 75 6.38 -0.99 -4.52
N GLY A 76 7.09 0.15 -4.54
CA GLY A 76 8.43 0.24 -5.11
C GLY A 76 9.46 -0.60 -4.36
N TRP A 77 9.39 -0.63 -3.02
CA TRP A 77 10.21 -1.53 -2.20
C TRP A 77 9.80 -3.00 -2.35
N ALA A 78 8.52 -3.29 -2.56
CA ALA A 78 8.07 -4.63 -2.95
C ALA A 78 8.65 -5.07 -4.31
N GLY A 79 8.70 -4.17 -5.29
CA GLY A 79 9.34 -4.42 -6.58
C GLY A 79 10.84 -4.72 -6.49
N GLN A 80 11.55 -4.18 -5.49
CA GLN A 80 12.96 -4.51 -5.25
C GLN A 80 13.17 -5.94 -4.75
N GLN A 81 12.13 -6.57 -4.19
CA GLN A 81 12.21 -7.90 -3.57
C GLN A 81 11.51 -8.99 -4.38
N THR A 82 10.64 -8.61 -5.32
CA THR A 82 9.73 -9.53 -6.01
C THR A 82 9.61 -9.20 -7.50
N PRO A 83 9.05 -10.12 -8.32
CA PRO A 83 8.85 -9.87 -9.74
C PRO A 83 7.96 -8.66 -10.08
N VAL A 84 7.22 -8.10 -9.11
CA VAL A 84 6.27 -6.99 -9.35
C VAL A 84 6.94 -5.69 -9.79
N SER A 85 8.27 -5.59 -9.79
CA SER A 85 8.98 -4.50 -10.47
C SER A 85 8.69 -4.43 -11.98
N ALA A 86 8.30 -5.55 -12.59
CA ALA A 86 7.92 -5.62 -14.00
C ALA A 86 6.50 -5.13 -14.30
N ASP A 87 5.70 -4.86 -13.25
CA ASP A 87 4.33 -4.41 -13.38
C ASP A 87 4.23 -3.03 -14.07
N ARG A 88 3.30 -2.95 -15.02
CA ARG A 88 3.05 -1.76 -15.83
C ARG A 88 1.66 -1.24 -15.53
N GLY A 89 1.53 0.09 -15.51
CA GLY A 89 0.27 0.73 -15.26
C GLY A 89 -0.79 0.30 -16.27
N GLY A 90 -1.93 -0.15 -15.76
CA GLY A 90 -2.99 -0.71 -16.57
C GLY A 90 -2.66 -2.08 -17.17
N ASN A 91 -3.69 -2.82 -17.57
CA ASN A 91 -3.53 -4.15 -18.18
C ASN A 91 -3.03 -4.13 -19.64
N THR A 92 -2.50 -3.01 -20.13
CA THR A 92 -2.32 -2.75 -21.57
C THR A 92 -0.89 -2.93 -22.09
N ALA A 93 0.10 -3.17 -21.22
CA ALA A 93 1.51 -3.18 -21.62
C ALA A 93 2.40 -4.23 -20.94
N ASP A 94 1.80 -5.23 -20.27
CA ASP A 94 2.56 -6.20 -19.50
C ASP A 94 2.98 -7.46 -20.29
N ASN A 95 2.44 -7.73 -21.48
CA ASN A 95 2.86 -8.83 -22.38
C ASN A 95 2.99 -10.20 -21.70
N GLY A 96 2.23 -10.45 -20.62
CA GLY A 96 2.33 -11.69 -19.85
C GLY A 96 3.63 -11.85 -19.05
N VAL A 97 4.37 -10.75 -18.78
CA VAL A 97 5.57 -10.79 -17.93
C VAL A 97 5.24 -11.33 -16.54
N GLU A 98 6.20 -12.05 -15.96
CA GLU A 98 6.12 -12.44 -14.56
C GLU A 98 6.14 -11.18 -13.68
N GLY A 99 5.21 -11.12 -12.71
CA GLY A 99 5.11 -9.99 -11.79
C GLY A 99 4.07 -8.95 -12.17
N ARG A 100 3.46 -9.04 -13.36
CA ARG A 100 2.33 -8.19 -13.75
C ARG A 100 1.19 -8.25 -12.73
N MET A 101 0.50 -7.14 -12.53
CA MET A 101 -0.59 -7.02 -11.57
C MET A 101 -1.87 -6.51 -12.26
N ASP A 102 -2.99 -7.20 -12.04
CA ASP A 102 -4.30 -6.67 -12.43
C ASP A 102 -4.96 -5.91 -11.28
N CYS A 103 -6.17 -5.39 -11.51
CA CYS A 103 -6.92 -4.67 -10.48
C CYS A 103 -7.18 -5.50 -9.21
N ILE A 104 -7.22 -6.83 -9.29
CA ILE A 104 -7.39 -7.72 -8.13
C ILE A 104 -6.09 -7.80 -7.33
N ASP A 105 -4.96 -7.99 -8.01
CA ASP A 105 -3.63 -8.00 -7.39
C ASP A 105 -3.34 -6.68 -6.66
N HIS A 106 -3.61 -5.56 -7.33
CA HIS A 106 -3.41 -4.23 -6.76
C HIS A 106 -4.36 -3.95 -5.60
N SER A 107 -5.67 -4.18 -5.75
CA SER A 107 -6.64 -3.91 -4.67
C SER A 107 -6.35 -4.75 -3.43
N THR A 108 -5.98 -6.02 -3.61
CA THR A 108 -5.61 -6.92 -2.51
C THR A 108 -4.33 -6.46 -1.82
N THR A 109 -3.27 -6.22 -2.59
CA THR A 109 -1.96 -5.81 -2.06
C THR A 109 -2.06 -4.45 -1.36
N THR A 110 -2.66 -3.46 -2.01
CA THR A 110 -2.83 -2.11 -1.44
C THR A 110 -3.68 -2.12 -0.19
N THR A 111 -4.72 -2.95 -0.11
CA THR A 111 -5.50 -3.12 1.13
C THR A 111 -4.65 -3.69 2.27
N ARG A 112 -3.81 -4.71 2.00
CA ARG A 112 -2.89 -5.27 3.02
C ARG A 112 -1.90 -4.22 3.53
N LEU A 113 -1.35 -3.42 2.63
CA LEU A 113 -0.45 -2.33 2.99
C LEU A 113 -1.16 -1.25 3.82
N LEU A 114 -2.36 -0.83 3.43
CA LEU A 114 -3.14 0.14 4.20
C LEU A 114 -3.50 -0.40 5.59
N ARG A 115 -3.85 -1.69 5.71
CA ARG A 115 -4.12 -2.35 7.01
C ARG A 115 -2.88 -2.40 7.90
N LEU A 116 -1.68 -2.57 7.34
CA LEU A 116 -0.43 -2.42 8.10
C LEU A 116 -0.31 -1.01 8.70
N LEU A 117 -0.57 0.03 7.91
CA LEU A 117 -0.50 1.43 8.38
C LEU A 117 -1.56 1.72 9.45
N GLU A 118 -2.77 1.20 9.27
CA GLU A 118 -3.88 1.30 10.23
C GLU A 118 -3.55 0.58 11.55
N ALA A 119 -3.05 -0.65 11.50
CA ALA A 119 -2.69 -1.44 12.68
C ALA A 119 -1.58 -0.78 13.51
N ARG A 120 -0.71 0.00 12.85
CA ARG A 120 0.34 0.80 13.50
C ARG A 120 -0.17 2.13 14.07
N GLY A 121 -1.45 2.46 13.87
CA GLY A 121 -2.06 3.71 14.31
C GLY A 121 -1.57 4.94 13.55
N TRP A 122 -1.10 4.77 12.32
CA TRP A 122 -0.52 5.85 11.51
C TRP A 122 -1.56 6.60 10.68
N LEU A 123 -2.76 6.04 10.52
CA LEU A 123 -3.90 6.73 9.92
C LEU A 123 -4.66 7.48 11.01
N ARG A 124 -4.67 8.81 10.93
CA ARG A 124 -5.34 9.68 11.91
C ARG A 124 -6.71 10.14 11.44
N PHE A 125 -6.89 10.25 10.12
CA PHE A 125 -8.11 10.80 9.54
C PHE A 125 -8.93 9.76 8.79
N HIS A 126 -8.39 8.56 8.55
CA HIS A 126 -9.11 7.52 7.83
C HIS A 126 -9.02 6.15 8.49
N ARG A 127 -10.04 5.33 8.22
CA ARG A 127 -10.03 3.88 8.44
C ARG A 127 -10.05 3.15 7.11
N VAL A 128 -9.52 1.94 7.08
CA VAL A 128 -9.50 1.09 5.89
C VAL A 128 -10.79 0.25 5.85
N LEU A 129 -11.37 0.10 4.66
CA LEU A 129 -12.53 -0.78 4.46
C LEU A 129 -12.14 -1.95 3.54
N GLU A 130 -13.08 -2.86 3.30
CA GLU A 130 -12.93 -3.91 2.28
C GLU A 130 -12.82 -3.29 0.88
N PRO A 131 -12.16 -3.96 -0.09
CA PRO A 131 -12.08 -3.46 -1.45
C PRO A 131 -13.44 -3.18 -2.09
N VAL A 132 -13.49 -2.13 -2.92
CA VAL A 132 -14.67 -1.77 -3.72
C VAL A 132 -14.51 -2.19 -5.16
N SER A 133 -15.62 -2.46 -5.85
CA SER A 133 -15.64 -2.73 -7.29
C SER A 133 -16.60 -1.80 -8.03
N ARG A 134 -16.25 -1.43 -9.26
CA ARG A 134 -17.18 -0.81 -10.23
C ARG A 134 -17.26 -1.68 -11.48
N VAL A 135 -18.41 -1.63 -12.15
CA VAL A 135 -18.60 -2.21 -13.48
C VAL A 135 -19.03 -1.10 -14.43
N ARG A 136 -18.17 -0.78 -15.41
CA ARG A 136 -18.51 0.16 -16.49
C ARG A 136 -18.83 -0.59 -17.78
N TYR A 137 -19.74 -0.04 -18.57
CA TYR A 137 -20.19 -0.62 -19.85
C TYR A 137 -20.63 -2.09 -19.77
N LEU A 138 -21.03 -2.58 -18.59
CA LEU A 138 -21.44 -3.98 -18.30
C LEU A 138 -20.33 -5.05 -18.31
N PHE A 139 -19.08 -4.72 -18.67
CA PHE A 139 -18.00 -5.72 -18.75
C PHE A 139 -16.64 -5.24 -18.20
N GLN A 140 -16.46 -3.94 -17.96
CA GLN A 140 -15.23 -3.40 -17.38
C GLN A 140 -15.33 -3.42 -15.86
N VAL A 141 -15.09 -4.61 -15.28
CA VAL A 141 -14.96 -4.77 -13.83
C VAL A 141 -13.62 -4.20 -13.40
N HIS A 142 -13.63 -3.34 -12.39
CA HIS A 142 -12.42 -2.76 -11.80
C HIS A 142 -12.53 -2.76 -10.29
N TYR A 143 -11.51 -3.26 -9.61
CA TYR A 143 -11.41 -3.31 -8.15
C TYR A 143 -10.40 -2.29 -7.64
N SER A 144 -10.62 -1.75 -6.44
CA SER A 144 -9.67 -0.85 -5.79
C SER A 144 -9.74 -0.98 -4.26
N ALA A 145 -8.64 -0.68 -3.59
CA ALA A 145 -8.64 -0.50 -2.14
C ALA A 145 -9.43 0.78 -1.79
N GLN A 146 -10.02 0.86 -0.61
CA GLN A 146 -10.75 2.05 -0.19
C GLN A 146 -10.48 2.41 1.27
N ILE A 147 -10.62 3.70 1.55
CA ILE A 147 -10.56 4.30 2.88
C ILE A 147 -11.79 5.17 3.12
N GLU A 148 -12.12 5.39 4.39
CA GLU A 148 -13.22 6.24 4.81
C GLU A 148 -12.73 7.24 5.85
N GLU A 149 -13.04 8.51 5.64
CA GLU A 149 -12.69 9.59 6.56
C GLU A 149 -13.43 9.41 7.90
N THR A 150 -12.69 9.42 9.00
CA THR A 150 -13.19 9.24 10.37
C THR A 150 -13.47 10.59 11.01
N GLY A 151 -14.53 10.68 11.82
CA GLY A 151 -14.84 11.89 12.61
C GLY A 151 -16.08 12.66 12.17
N ALA A 152 -16.86 12.14 11.21
CA ALA A 152 -18.24 12.59 11.03
C ALA A 152 -19.03 12.30 12.32
N VAL A 153 -19.61 13.34 12.92
CA VAL A 153 -20.54 13.18 14.04
C VAL A 153 -21.77 12.46 13.49
N GLU A 154 -22.00 11.23 13.92
CA GLU A 154 -23.24 10.48 13.63
C GLU A 154 -24.44 11.35 14.05
N PRO A 155 -25.25 11.85 13.09
CA PRO A 155 -26.43 12.65 13.44
C PRO A 155 -27.40 11.78 14.22
N ALA A 156 -28.11 12.35 15.21
CA ALA A 156 -29.26 11.65 15.79
C ALA A 156 -30.28 11.38 14.67
N VAL A 157 -30.49 10.10 14.35
CA VAL A 157 -31.35 9.67 13.24
C VAL A 157 -32.74 9.35 13.79
N ASP A 158 -33.70 10.27 13.62
CA ASP A 158 -35.10 10.06 14.06
C ASP A 158 -36.07 9.81 12.90
N SER A 159 -35.58 9.89 11.66
CA SER A 159 -36.40 9.75 10.45
C SER A 159 -35.65 9.10 9.29
N ALA A 160 -36.41 8.47 8.38
CA ALA A 160 -35.86 7.88 7.16
C ALA A 160 -35.14 8.91 6.26
N ALA A 161 -35.58 10.17 6.28
CA ALA A 161 -34.94 11.26 5.53
C ALA A 161 -33.56 11.62 6.11
N GLN A 162 -33.42 11.64 7.44
CA GLN A 162 -32.13 11.85 8.10
C GLN A 162 -31.20 10.65 7.89
N ALA A 163 -31.72 9.42 7.98
CA ALA A 163 -30.94 8.21 7.71
C ALA A 163 -30.38 8.22 6.29
N LYS A 164 -31.18 8.64 5.30
CA LYS A 164 -30.72 8.78 3.92
C LYS A 164 -29.61 9.84 3.78
N ARG A 165 -29.69 10.96 4.50
CA ARG A 165 -28.67 12.02 4.47
C ARG A 165 -27.37 11.56 5.14
N ALA A 166 -27.45 10.96 6.32
CA ALA A 166 -26.30 10.41 7.02
C ALA A 166 -25.57 9.37 6.16
N ASN A 167 -26.31 8.47 5.51
CA ASN A 167 -25.72 7.50 4.58
C ASN A 167 -25.02 8.20 3.39
N ALA A 168 -25.61 9.25 2.83
CA ALA A 168 -24.99 10.00 1.73
C ALA A 168 -23.70 10.73 2.18
N GLU A 169 -23.64 11.23 3.41
CA GLU A 169 -22.45 11.84 4.00
C GLU A 169 -21.34 10.80 4.24
N VAL A 170 -21.69 9.60 4.75
CA VAL A 170 -20.75 8.48 4.89
C VAL A 170 -20.18 8.07 3.54
N GLU A 171 -21.02 7.94 2.50
CA GLU A 171 -20.55 7.62 1.15
C GLU A 171 -19.67 8.74 0.56
N ALA A 172 -19.94 10.00 0.88
CA ALA A 172 -19.13 11.14 0.45
C ALA A 172 -17.76 11.19 1.15
N ALA A 173 -17.63 10.57 2.34
CA ALA A 173 -16.40 10.44 3.09
C ALA A 173 -15.50 9.29 2.60
N ARG A 174 -15.87 8.57 1.54
CA ARG A 174 -15.11 7.43 1.00
C ARG A 174 -14.24 7.82 -0.18
N TYR A 175 -13.05 7.25 -0.19
CA TYR A 175 -12.03 7.45 -1.22
C TYR A 175 -11.45 6.12 -1.65
N VAL A 176 -11.17 5.96 -2.94
CA VAL A 176 -10.38 4.84 -3.45
C VAL A 176 -8.90 5.16 -3.32
N VAL A 177 -8.08 4.13 -3.14
CA VAL A 177 -6.60 4.20 -3.20
C VAL A 177 -6.15 3.21 -4.25
N ASP A 178 -6.07 3.69 -5.48
CA ASP A 178 -5.95 2.86 -6.68
C ASP A 178 -4.53 2.90 -7.24
N SER A 179 -3.77 1.84 -6.99
CA SER A 179 -2.40 1.69 -7.48
C SER A 179 -2.30 1.13 -8.90
N TRP A 180 -3.42 0.74 -9.54
CA TRP A 180 -3.41 0.02 -10.82
C TRP A 180 -3.03 0.86 -12.03
N PHE A 181 -3.30 2.17 -11.99
CA PHE A 181 -3.18 3.03 -13.18
C PHE A 181 -1.75 3.29 -13.65
N ARG A 182 -0.74 3.01 -12.82
CA ARG A 182 0.65 3.44 -13.05
C ARG A 182 1.61 2.29 -12.79
N ASP A 183 2.80 2.41 -13.39
CA ASP A 183 3.90 1.46 -13.18
C ASP A 183 4.23 1.27 -11.69
N ASN A 184 4.80 0.11 -11.36
CA ASN A 184 5.19 -0.20 -10.00
C ASN A 184 6.02 0.93 -9.34
N GLY A 185 5.70 1.22 -8.08
CA GLY A 185 6.40 2.23 -7.30
C GLY A 185 5.93 3.67 -7.53
N GLN A 186 5.02 3.91 -8.48
CA GLN A 186 4.42 5.22 -8.68
C GLN A 186 3.35 5.52 -7.62
N PRO A 187 3.10 6.81 -7.30
CA PRO A 187 2.08 7.18 -6.33
C PRO A 187 0.69 6.70 -6.75
N ALA A 188 -0.07 6.13 -5.82
CA ALA A 188 -1.42 5.63 -6.08
C ALA A 188 -2.41 6.78 -6.39
N VAL A 189 -3.43 6.49 -7.18
CA VAL A 189 -4.54 7.41 -7.44
C VAL A 189 -5.53 7.34 -6.28
N VAL A 190 -5.54 8.39 -5.47
CA VAL A 190 -6.51 8.64 -4.39
C VAL A 190 -7.54 9.66 -4.87
N ILE A 191 -8.81 9.26 -5.00
CA ILE A 191 -9.92 10.11 -5.44
C ILE A 191 -11.22 9.73 -4.71
N ALA A 192 -12.21 10.63 -4.70
CA ALA A 192 -13.50 10.37 -4.08
C ALA A 192 -14.20 9.17 -4.74
N LEU A 193 -14.88 8.34 -3.93
CA LEU A 193 -15.52 7.12 -4.41
C LEU A 193 -16.57 7.40 -5.50
N GLN A 194 -17.33 8.50 -5.35
CA GLN A 194 -18.35 8.89 -6.33
C GLN A 194 -17.75 9.31 -7.69
N ASP A 195 -16.60 9.99 -7.66
CA ASP A 195 -15.88 10.36 -8.88
C ASP A 195 -15.32 9.12 -9.58
N TRP A 196 -14.80 8.17 -8.81
CA TRP A 196 -14.39 6.88 -9.34
C TRP A 196 -15.58 6.11 -9.90
N PHE A 197 -16.75 6.09 -9.26
CA PHE A 197 -17.94 5.49 -9.89
C PHE A 197 -18.37 6.19 -11.18
N ALA A 198 -18.20 7.52 -11.27
CA ALA A 198 -18.47 8.29 -12.49
C ALA A 198 -17.47 8.01 -13.63
N GLY A 199 -16.40 7.26 -13.35
CA GLY A 199 -15.42 6.84 -14.34
C GLY A 199 -14.14 7.66 -14.34
N ARG A 200 -13.96 8.60 -13.40
CA ARG A 200 -12.69 9.32 -13.26
C ARG A 200 -11.56 8.35 -12.96
N ASP A 201 -10.39 8.68 -13.49
CA ASP A 201 -9.16 7.94 -13.32
C ASP A 201 -7.94 8.87 -13.16
N ASP A 202 -6.75 8.27 -13.29
CA ASP A 202 -5.45 8.93 -13.37
C ASP A 202 -5.42 10.21 -14.22
N HIS A 203 -6.04 10.18 -15.40
CA HIS A 203 -5.94 11.22 -16.43
C HIS A 203 -6.88 12.40 -16.18
N ASP A 204 -7.91 12.18 -15.36
CA ASP A 204 -8.94 13.17 -15.04
C ASP A 204 -8.64 13.98 -13.76
N ARG A 205 -7.47 13.78 -13.14
CA ARG A 205 -6.97 14.69 -12.11
C ARG A 205 -6.58 16.01 -12.78
N GLY A 206 -7.54 16.94 -12.82
CA GLY A 206 -7.32 18.31 -13.24
C GLY A 206 -6.12 18.92 -12.53
N ASP A 207 -5.51 19.89 -13.20
CA ASP A 207 -4.25 20.56 -12.89
C ASP A 207 -4.16 21.29 -11.52
N ASP A 208 -5.08 21.02 -10.60
CA ASP A 208 -5.30 21.72 -9.32
C ASP A 208 -4.79 20.94 -8.09
N GLU A 209 -4.45 19.65 -8.24
CA GLU A 209 -3.85 18.85 -7.15
C GLU A 209 -2.47 18.32 -7.58
N LEU A 210 -1.42 18.99 -7.10
CA LEU A 210 -0.02 18.72 -7.44
C LEU A 210 0.28 17.22 -7.52
N ARG A 211 0.82 16.78 -8.66
CA ARG A 211 1.48 15.47 -8.82
C ARG A 211 2.53 15.32 -7.72
N PRO A 212 2.36 14.42 -6.73
CA PRO A 212 3.39 14.21 -5.76
C PRO A 212 4.54 13.45 -6.46
N THR A 213 5.64 14.15 -6.73
CA THR A 213 6.74 13.68 -7.57
C THR A 213 7.91 13.23 -6.71
N THR A 214 7.83 12.03 -6.14
CA THR A 214 9.07 11.27 -5.85
C THR A 214 8.77 9.77 -5.86
N ALA A 215 8.89 9.16 -7.03
CA ALA A 215 9.01 7.71 -7.16
C ALA A 215 10.33 7.25 -6.53
N VAL A 216 10.36 6.05 -5.95
CA VAL A 216 11.60 5.45 -5.43
C VAL A 216 12.46 5.01 -6.63
N HIS A 217 13.39 5.85 -7.08
CA HIS A 217 14.49 5.38 -7.93
C HIS A 217 15.54 4.68 -7.05
N GLY A 218 15.82 3.41 -7.36
CA GLY A 218 16.86 2.64 -6.68
C GLY A 218 18.19 3.37 -6.73
N ARG A 219 18.78 3.63 -5.56
CA ARG A 219 20.15 4.15 -5.46
C ARG A 219 21.11 3.03 -5.86
N GLY A 220 21.69 3.12 -7.05
CA GLY A 220 22.85 2.31 -7.39
C GLY A 220 23.04 2.00 -8.87
N GLN A 221 23.34 3.00 -9.70
CA GLN A 221 24.25 2.89 -10.85
C GLN A 221 24.90 4.26 -11.10
N ASP A 222 26.00 4.51 -10.40
CA ASP A 222 26.98 5.49 -10.82
C ASP A 222 27.73 4.88 -12.01
N GLN A 223 27.32 5.23 -13.24
CA GLN A 223 28.14 5.00 -14.43
C GLN A 223 28.65 6.36 -14.89
N THR A 224 29.87 6.64 -14.44
CA THR A 224 30.86 7.49 -15.10
C THR A 224 30.72 7.45 -16.61
N ILE A 225 30.35 8.57 -17.21
CA ILE A 225 30.66 8.88 -18.61
C ILE A 225 31.93 9.71 -18.59
N GLU A 226 33.06 9.07 -18.86
CA GLU A 226 34.28 9.75 -19.29
C GLU A 226 34.15 10.14 -20.77
N ARG A 227 34.34 11.45 -21.01
CA ARG A 227 34.72 12.16 -22.25
C ARG A 227 33.73 12.23 -23.42
#